data_AF-A0A924WE13-F1
#
_entry.id   AF-A0A924WE13-F1
#
_cell.length_a   1.000
_cell.length_b   1.000
_cell.length_c   1.000
_cell.angle_alpha   90.00
_cell.angle_beta   90.00
_cell.angle_gamma   90.00
#
_symmetry.space_group_name_H-M   'P 1'
#
loop_
_entity.id
_entity.type
_entity.pdbx_description
1 polymer ?
#
loop_
_entity_poly.entity_id
_entity_poly.type
_entity_poly.pdbx_seq_one_letter_code
_entity_poly.pdbx_strand_id
1 'polypeptide(L)' 'MSASAASQPFSNVQLEILKLFADNVADEDLLAIKELISRYFFEKAKDEADKVWEAKQMDAHKMLKQHRRTPYQKLQP' A
#
# COMPACT_ATOMS: atom_id res chain seq x y z
N MET A 1 17.41 3.70 -40.89
CA MET A 1 17.28 4.75 -39.86
C MET A 1 15.81 4.76 -39.42
N SER A 2 15.42 3.90 -38.48
CA SER A 2 14.03 3.84 -38.00
C SER A 2 14.00 4.46 -36.61
N ALA A 3 13.44 5.67 -36.51
CA ALA A 3 13.19 6.32 -35.24
C ALA A 3 12.18 5.49 -34.45
N SER A 4 12.59 5.01 -33.27
CA SER A 4 11.68 4.44 -32.29
C SER A 4 10.70 5.53 -31.87
N ALA A 5 9.42 5.37 -32.18
CA ALA A 5 8.37 6.14 -31.53
C ALA A 5 8.55 5.93 -30.02
N ALA A 6 9.02 6.96 -29.32
CA ALA A 6 9.18 6.91 -27.88
C ALA A 6 7.79 6.59 -27.30
N SER A 7 7.61 5.36 -26.81
CA SER A 7 6.41 4.96 -26.10
C SER A 7 6.23 5.94 -24.95
N GLN A 8 5.14 6.70 -24.94
CA GLN A 8 4.84 7.62 -23.83
C GLN A 8 4.90 6.81 -22.53
N PRO A 9 5.94 7.01 -21.70
CA PRO A 9 6.22 6.12 -20.57
C PRO A 9 5.24 6.34 -19.42
N PHE A 10 4.46 7.42 -19.50
CA PHE A 10 3.50 7.83 -18.51
C PHE A 10 2.10 7.92 -19.12
N SER A 11 1.10 7.53 -18.34
CA SER A 11 -0.29 7.81 -18.67
C SER A 11 -0.56 9.31 -18.58
N ASN A 12 -1.63 9.78 -19.24
CA ASN A 12 -2.04 11.18 -19.17
C ASN A 12 -2.21 11.66 -17.71
N VAL A 13 -2.74 10.82 -16.82
CA VAL A 13 -2.91 11.15 -15.39
C VAL A 13 -1.56 11.30 -14.68
N GLN A 14 -0.60 10.41 -14.98
CA GLN A 14 0.75 10.51 -14.40
C GLN A 14 1.44 11.79 -14.85
N LEU A 15 1.28 12.20 -16.11
CA LEU A 15 1.81 13.46 -16.63
C LEU A 15 1.17 14.68 -15.94
N GLU A 16 -0.14 14.68 -15.69
CA GLU A 16 -0.80 15.77 -14.96
C GLU A 16 -0.30 15.88 -13.51
N ILE A 17 -0.07 14.74 -12.82
CA ILE A 17 0.54 14.73 -11.48
C ILE A 17 1.97 15.30 -11.52
N LEU A 18 2.75 14.95 -12.54
CA LEU A 18 4.11 15.49 -12.70
C LEU A 18 4.11 17.00 -12.96
N LYS A 19 3.15 17.51 -13.75
CA LYS A 19 2.97 18.96 -13.96
C LYS A 19 2.62 19.67 -12.65
N LEU A 20 1.75 19.07 -11.84
CA LEU A 20 1.41 19.62 -10.53
C LEU A 20 2.66 19.74 -9.64
N PHE A 21 3.55 18.74 -9.65
CA PHE A 21 4.81 18.82 -8.89
C PHE A 21 5.81 19.84 -9.43
N ALA A 22 5.71 20.23 -10.71
CA ALA A 22 6.61 21.20 -11.32
C ALA A 22 6.30 22.65 -10.90
N ASP A 23 5.11 22.92 -10.36
CA ASP A 23 4.58 24.27 -10.15
C ASP A 23 4.95 24.88 -8.78
N ASN A 24 6.21 24.69 -8.36
CA ASN A 24 6.77 25.20 -7.10
C ASN A 24 5.87 24.94 -5.87
N VAL A 25 5.22 23.78 -5.84
CA VAL A 25 4.33 23.34 -4.77
C VAL A 25 5.14 23.20 -3.48
N ALA A 26 4.58 23.67 -2.37
CA ALA A 26 5.23 23.55 -1.08
C ALA A 26 5.44 22.08 -0.71
N ASP A 27 6.58 21.75 -0.08
CA ASP A 27 6.88 20.38 0.34
C ASP A 27 5.80 19.78 1.24
N GLU A 28 5.12 20.62 2.03
CA GLU A 28 3.99 20.25 2.89
C GLU A 28 2.79 19.72 2.08
N ASP A 29 2.48 20.38 0.97
CA ASP A 29 1.40 19.97 0.06
C ASP A 29 1.78 18.69 -0.69
N LEU A 30 3.05 18.54 -1.09
CA LEU A 30 3.56 17.30 -1.69
C LEU A 30 3.43 16.11 -0.72
N LEU A 31 3.73 16.34 0.56
CA LEU A 31 3.57 15.34 1.61
C LEU A 31 2.09 14.98 1.79
N ALA A 32 1.19 15.96 1.83
CA ALA A 32 -0.25 15.74 1.92
C ALA A 32 -0.78 14.91 0.73
N ILE A 33 -0.34 15.20 -0.49
CA ILE A 33 -0.71 14.44 -1.70
C ILE A 33 -0.23 12.99 -1.59
N LYS A 34 1.01 12.77 -1.13
CA LYS A 34 1.54 11.43 -0.89
C LYS A 34 0.70 10.68 0.15
N GLU A 35 0.29 11.33 1.23
CA GLU A 35 -0.55 10.72 2.26
C GLU A 35 -1.93 10.35 1.73
N LEU A 36 -2.55 11.19 0.89
CA LEU A 36 -3.83 10.91 0.25
C LEU A 36 -3.76 9.66 -0.62
N ILE A 37 -2.72 9.55 -1.46
CA ILE A 37 -2.50 8.35 -2.30
C ILE A 37 -2.29 7.12 -1.42
N SER A 38 -1.47 7.25 -0.36
CA SER A 38 -1.17 6.14 0.56
C SER A 38 -2.43 5.65 1.29
N ARG A 39 -3.27 6.56 1.75
CA ARG A 39 -4.56 6.24 2.39
C ARG A 39 -5.50 5.50 1.45
N TYR A 40 -5.61 5.95 0.20
CA TYR A 40 -6.47 5.27 -0.78
C TYR A 40 -6.05 3.81 -1.00
N PHE A 41 -4.75 3.55 -1.16
CA PHE A 41 -4.27 2.18 -1.31
C PHE A 41 -4.41 1.36 -0.02
N PHE A 42 -4.24 1.98 1.15
CA PHE A 42 -4.45 1.33 2.44
C PHE A 42 -5.91 0.88 2.62
N GLU A 43 -6.89 1.77 2.39
CA GLU A 43 -8.32 1.45 2.43
C GLU A 43 -8.65 0.27 1.51
N LYS A 44 -8.19 0.33 0.26
CA LYS A 44 -8.38 -0.76 -0.70
C LYS A 44 -7.75 -2.08 -0.22
N ALA A 45 -6.54 -2.04 0.31
CA ALA A 45 -5.86 -3.23 0.81
C ALA A 45 -6.57 -3.81 2.04
N LYS A 46 -7.08 -2.95 2.94
CA LYS A 46 -7.88 -3.33 4.11
C LYS A 46 -9.15 -4.04 3.65
N ASP A 47 -9.90 -3.46 2.72
CA ASP A 47 -11.14 -4.04 2.23
C ASP A 47 -10.93 -5.40 1.54
N GLU A 48 -9.86 -5.56 0.77
CA GLU A 48 -9.49 -6.86 0.20
C GLU A 48 -9.09 -7.87 1.29
N ALA A 49 -8.37 -7.43 2.33
CA ALA A 49 -8.04 -8.29 3.47
C ALA A 49 -9.30 -8.74 4.23
N ASP A 50 -10.26 -7.84 4.43
CA ASP A 50 -11.55 -8.12 5.06
C ASP A 50 -12.33 -9.18 4.25
N LYS A 51 -12.39 -9.05 2.92
CA LYS A 51 -13.02 -10.08 2.04
C LYS A 51 -12.37 -11.44 2.20
N VAL A 52 -11.03 -11.51 2.22
CA VAL A 52 -10.30 -12.78 2.40
C VAL A 52 -10.56 -13.37 3.78
N TRP A 53 -10.62 -12.52 4.82
CA TRP A 53 -10.91 -12.91 6.18
C TRP A 53 -12.29 -13.56 6.31
N GLU A 54 -13.31 -12.91 5.75
CA GLU A 54 -14.69 -13.40 5.72
C GLU A 54 -14.83 -14.68 4.90
N ALA A 55 -14.25 -14.73 3.69
CA ALA A 55 -14.31 -15.90 2.81
C ALA A 55 -13.68 -17.14 3.45
N LYS A 56 -12.64 -16.97 4.27
CA LYS A 56 -12.00 -18.05 5.02
C LYS A 56 -12.67 -18.34 6.35
N GLN A 57 -13.78 -17.68 6.67
CA GLN A 57 -14.48 -17.76 7.96
C GLN A 57 -13.51 -17.65 9.14
N MET A 58 -12.57 -16.70 9.02
CA MET A 58 -11.55 -16.50 10.04
C MET A 58 -12.20 -15.92 11.30
N ASP A 59 -11.83 -16.48 12.45
CA ASP A 59 -12.31 -16.04 13.75
C ASP A 59 -11.11 -15.66 14.63
N ALA A 60 -11.09 -14.40 15.06
CA ALA A 60 -10.05 -13.86 15.92
C ALA A 60 -9.97 -14.63 17.25
N HIS A 61 -11.11 -15.03 17.83
CA HIS A 61 -11.14 -15.77 19.09
C HIS A 61 -10.52 -17.16 18.93
N LYS A 62 -10.82 -17.86 17.84
CA LYS A 62 -10.19 -19.14 17.50
C LYS A 62 -8.69 -18.98 17.29
N MET A 63 -8.25 -17.94 16.59
CA MET A 63 -6.82 -17.69 16.33
C MET A 63 -6.02 -17.42 17.61
N LEU A 64 -6.57 -16.65 18.55
CA LEU A 64 -5.92 -16.37 19.84
C LEU A 64 -5.64 -17.65 20.65
N LYS A 65 -6.51 -18.66 20.54
CA LYS A 65 -6.37 -19.94 21.24
C LYS A 65 -5.37 -20.91 20.60
N GLN A 66 -4.84 -20.60 19.41
CA GLN A 66 -3.97 -21.52 18.68
C GLN A 66 -2.50 -21.49 19.13
N HIS A 67 -2.15 -20.67 20.14
CA HIS A 67 -0.82 -20.60 20.76
C HIS A 67 0.34 -20.59 19.75
N ARG A 68 0.18 -19.94 18.59
CA ARG A 68 1.18 -19.93 17.49
C ARG A 68 2.43 -19.07 17.77
N ARG A 69 2.68 -18.73 19.04
CA ARG A 69 3.87 -17.98 19.45
C ARG A 69 5.09 -18.89 19.42
N THR A 70 6.28 -18.29 19.34
CA THR A 70 7.55 -19.01 19.51
C THR A 70 7.59 -19.65 20.91
N PRO A 71 7.96 -20.95 21.02
CA PRO A 71 8.12 -21.60 22.31
C PRO A 71 9.20 -20.89 23.14
N TYR A 72 8.90 -20.60 24.41
CA TYR A 72 9.90 -20.04 25.32
C TYR A 72 10.95 -21.11 25.62
N GLN A 73 12.17 -20.92 25.10
CA GLN A 73 13.33 -21.66 25.56
C GLN A 73 13.66 -21.16 26.97
N LYS A 74 13.40 -21.99 27.99
CA LYS A 74 13.90 -21.72 29.33
C LYS A 74 15.43 -21.82 29.25
N LEU A 75 16.15 -20.70 29.44
CA LEU A 75 17.56 -20.78 29.82
C LEU A 75 17.60 -21.56 31.14
N GLN A 76 18.12 -22.79 31.10
CA GLN A 76 18.44 -23.53 32.31
C GLN A 76 19.70 -22.92 32.92
N PRO A 77 19.76 -22.74 34.26
CA PRO A 77 20.94 -22.22 34.94
C PRO A 77 22.14 -23.17 34.85
#